data_AF-A0A812JTY5-F1
#
_entry.id   AF-A0A812JTY5-F1
#
_cell.length_a   1.000
_cell.length_b   1.000
_cell.length_c   1.000
_cell.angle_alpha   90.00
_cell.angle_beta   90.00
_cell.angle_gamma   90.00
#
_symmetry.space_group_name_H-M   'P 1'
#
loop_
_entity.id
_entity.type
_entity.pdbx_description
1 polymer ?
#
loop_
_entity_poly.entity_id
_entity_poly.type
_entity_poly.pdbx_seq_one_letter_code
_entity_poly.pdbx_strand_id
1 'polypeptide(L)'
;MLRVFMASGEELAAIPAEQLTTAEKLKCDLQGLSGIPRFRQRLVQESGTCLEEDAELDAMTLQLVVLPFTSASEPEMDEIIGAAAGGVTSKVEEFLQKQIDPNFFGYNDEGVFVTPLVAACEKGHTEVAELLLQAGAEKESCDTGTESEQCKIVSKISQMADKKLASKMLEGFDDFARGKTPLWVASERGHAQVLRLLLEARADKDCQNTFGQSPLWIASSKGHVDIVCLLLEARADKNRADTVLGETPLGIAVAKGHAQIASLLLLG
;
A
#
# COMPACT_ATOMS: atom_id res chain seq x y z
N MET A 1 -31.82 -12.58 -12.60
CA MET A 1 -30.96 -11.70 -11.79
C MET A 1 -30.33 -12.57 -10.73
N LEU A 2 -29.03 -12.46 -10.54
CA LEU A 2 -28.31 -13.12 -9.46
C LEU A 2 -28.48 -12.29 -8.19
N ARG A 3 -28.83 -12.94 -7.08
CA ARG A 3 -28.97 -12.28 -5.77
C ARG A 3 -27.96 -12.87 -4.81
N VAL A 4 -27.19 -12.01 -4.16
CA VAL A 4 -26.18 -12.39 -3.18
C VAL A 4 -26.63 -11.92 -1.80
N PHE A 5 -26.70 -12.86 -0.86
CA PHE A 5 -27.10 -12.60 0.52
C PHE A 5 -25.94 -12.87 1.47
N MET A 6 -25.78 -12.07 2.51
CA MET A 6 -24.94 -12.45 3.65
C MET A 6 -25.56 -13.66 4.37
N ALA A 7 -24.73 -14.46 5.05
CA ALA A 7 -25.22 -15.57 5.89
C ALA A 7 -26.21 -15.14 7.00
N SER A 8 -26.24 -13.85 7.34
CA SER A 8 -27.24 -13.22 8.22
C SER A 8 -28.64 -13.10 7.60
N GLY A 9 -28.77 -13.30 6.28
CA GLY A 9 -30.01 -13.09 5.51
C GLY A 9 -30.14 -11.70 4.89
N GLU A 10 -29.17 -10.81 5.08
CA GLU A 10 -29.14 -9.47 4.47
C GLU A 10 -28.80 -9.56 2.97
N GLU A 11 -29.59 -8.89 2.12
CA GLU A 11 -29.31 -8.82 0.68
C GLU A 11 -28.18 -7.82 0.42
N LEU A 12 -27.06 -8.31 -0.11
CA LEU A 12 -25.86 -7.52 -0.35
C LEU A 12 -25.84 -6.90 -1.75
N ALA A 13 -26.28 -7.64 -2.76
CA ALA A 13 -26.30 -7.20 -4.14
C ALA A 13 -27.33 -7.96 -4.99
N ALA A 14 -27.90 -7.27 -5.99
CA ALA A 14 -28.75 -7.83 -7.02
C ALA A 14 -28.21 -7.45 -8.41
N ILE A 15 -27.72 -8.45 -9.16
CA ILE A 15 -26.96 -8.24 -10.41
C ILE A 15 -27.76 -8.79 -11.60
N PRO A 16 -27.95 -8.02 -12.69
CA PRO A 16 -28.61 -8.50 -13.91
C PRO A 16 -27.87 -9.67 -14.56
N ALA A 17 -28.60 -10.55 -15.24
CA ALA A 17 -28.02 -11.74 -15.86
C ALA A 17 -26.97 -11.43 -16.96
N GLU A 18 -27.05 -10.22 -17.53
CA GLU A 18 -26.16 -9.73 -18.60
C GLU A 18 -24.75 -9.35 -18.07
N GLN A 19 -24.58 -9.23 -16.76
CA GLN A 19 -23.30 -8.92 -16.10
C GLN A 19 -22.64 -10.16 -15.48
N LEU A 20 -23.25 -11.35 -15.66
CA LEU A 20 -22.74 -12.60 -15.11
C LEU A 20 -21.48 -13.04 -15.86
N THR A 21 -20.39 -13.18 -15.11
CA THR A 21 -19.11 -13.67 -15.61
C THR A 21 -18.67 -14.83 -14.72
N THR A 22 -17.67 -14.61 -13.87
CA THR A 22 -17.08 -15.63 -13.00
C THR A 22 -17.31 -15.31 -11.52
N ALA A 23 -17.20 -16.32 -10.67
CA ALA A 23 -17.24 -16.15 -9.23
C ALA A 23 -16.13 -15.20 -8.73
N GLU A 24 -14.93 -15.24 -9.32
CA GLU A 24 -13.83 -14.32 -8.99
C GLU A 24 -14.22 -12.86 -9.20
N LYS A 25 -14.75 -12.51 -10.38
CA LYS A 25 -15.15 -11.13 -10.68
C LYS A 25 -16.27 -10.66 -9.78
N LEU A 26 -17.23 -11.53 -9.48
CA LEU A 26 -18.27 -11.25 -8.50
C LEU A 26 -17.67 -10.94 -7.11
N LYS A 27 -16.69 -11.73 -6.65
CA LYS A 27 -16.03 -11.45 -5.35
C LYS A 27 -15.33 -10.09 -5.34
N CYS A 28 -14.66 -9.73 -6.43
CA CYS A 28 -14.05 -8.40 -6.59
C CYS A 28 -15.10 -7.28 -6.54
N ASP A 29 -16.22 -7.43 -7.24
CA ASP A 29 -17.30 -6.44 -7.23
C ASP A 29 -17.93 -6.31 -5.83
N LEU A 30 -18.13 -7.45 -5.14
CA LEU A 30 -18.62 -7.49 -3.77
C LEU A 30 -17.63 -6.83 -2.78
N GLN A 31 -16.32 -6.93 -3.01
CA GLN A 31 -15.34 -6.21 -2.21
C GLN A 31 -15.54 -4.69 -2.34
N GLY A 32 -15.79 -4.18 -3.54
CA GLY A 32 -16.08 -2.77 -3.78
C GLY A 32 -17.37 -2.30 -3.09
N LEU A 33 -18.39 -3.16 -3.00
CA LEU A 33 -19.69 -2.83 -2.41
C LEU A 33 -19.72 -2.98 -0.88
N SER A 34 -19.12 -4.05 -0.36
CA SER A 34 -19.22 -4.46 1.05
C SER A 34 -17.99 -4.11 1.89
N GLY A 35 -16.86 -3.82 1.24
CA GLY A 35 -15.55 -3.69 1.88
C GLY A 35 -14.94 -5.01 2.33
N ILE A 36 -15.60 -6.16 2.11
CA ILE A 36 -15.09 -7.48 2.49
C ILE A 36 -14.06 -7.92 1.45
N PRO A 37 -12.81 -8.25 1.84
CA PRO A 37 -11.79 -8.66 0.87
C PRO A 37 -12.12 -9.94 0.12
N ARG A 38 -11.70 -10.05 -1.15
CA ARG A 38 -11.93 -11.20 -2.03
C ARG A 38 -11.63 -12.55 -1.35
N PHE A 39 -10.48 -12.66 -0.70
CA PHE A 39 -10.01 -13.89 -0.06
C PHE A 39 -10.77 -14.24 1.24
N ARG A 40 -11.59 -13.32 1.75
CA ARG A 40 -12.50 -13.57 2.88
C ARG A 40 -13.90 -13.97 2.44
N GLN A 41 -14.17 -13.99 1.14
CA GLN A 41 -15.49 -14.27 0.59
C GLN A 41 -15.59 -15.73 0.12
N ARG A 42 -16.55 -16.46 0.69
CA ARG A 42 -16.97 -17.79 0.22
C ARG A 42 -18.38 -17.73 -0.31
N LEU A 43 -18.56 -18.06 -1.58
CA LEU A 43 -19.86 -18.10 -2.24
C LEU A 43 -20.41 -19.52 -2.21
N VAL A 44 -21.64 -19.64 -1.71
CA VAL A 44 -22.35 -20.91 -1.54
C VAL A 44 -23.70 -20.81 -2.24
N GLN A 45 -24.04 -21.79 -3.07
CA GLN A 45 -25.36 -21.90 -3.69
C GLN A 45 -26.42 -22.29 -2.66
N GLU A 46 -27.69 -22.06 -2.96
CA GLU A 46 -28.81 -22.52 -2.11
C GLU A 46 -28.79 -24.04 -1.85
N SER A 47 -28.22 -24.83 -2.77
CA SER A 47 -27.97 -26.27 -2.62
C SER A 47 -26.84 -26.62 -1.62
N GLY A 48 -26.13 -25.64 -1.08
CA GLY A 48 -24.99 -25.83 -0.17
C GLY A 48 -23.64 -26.09 -0.85
N THR A 49 -23.62 -26.12 -2.19
CA THR A 49 -22.41 -26.28 -3.00
C THR A 49 -21.59 -24.99 -3.03
N CYS A 50 -20.28 -25.10 -2.76
CA CYS A 50 -19.36 -23.97 -2.83
C CYS A 50 -18.85 -23.79 -4.25
N LEU A 51 -18.76 -22.54 -4.69
CA LEU A 51 -18.24 -22.21 -6.02
C LEU A 51 -16.73 -22.03 -6.00
N GLU A 52 -16.06 -22.62 -6.98
CA GLU A 52 -14.67 -22.32 -7.34
C GLU A 52 -14.59 -20.95 -8.05
N GLU A 53 -13.39 -20.39 -8.17
CA GLU A 53 -13.23 -18.98 -8.62
C GLU A 53 -13.56 -18.78 -10.10
N ASP A 54 -13.32 -19.81 -10.91
CA ASP A 54 -13.59 -19.88 -12.35
C ASP A 54 -15.00 -20.39 -12.68
N ALA A 55 -15.81 -20.72 -11.67
CA ALA A 55 -17.16 -21.22 -11.89
C ALA A 55 -18.04 -20.16 -12.59
N GLU A 56 -18.68 -20.59 -13.68
CA GLU A 56 -19.66 -19.77 -14.40
C GLU A 56 -20.90 -19.54 -13.55
N LEU A 57 -21.40 -18.30 -13.57
CA LEU A 57 -22.58 -17.90 -12.80
C LEU A 57 -23.82 -17.93 -13.69
N ASP A 58 -24.83 -18.73 -13.33
CA ASP A 58 -26.14 -18.74 -13.96
C ASP A 58 -27.21 -18.05 -13.07
N ALA A 59 -28.48 -18.13 -13.47
CA ALA A 59 -29.59 -17.51 -12.74
C ALA A 59 -29.89 -18.26 -11.42
N MET A 60 -29.01 -18.10 -10.43
CA MET A 60 -29.09 -18.72 -9.11
C MET A 60 -29.13 -17.70 -7.96
N THR A 61 -29.41 -18.19 -6.75
CA THR A 61 -29.28 -17.44 -5.50
C THR A 61 -28.01 -17.88 -4.77
N LEU A 62 -27.19 -16.91 -4.33
CA LEU A 62 -25.95 -17.17 -3.61
C LEU A 62 -25.99 -16.62 -2.19
N GLN A 63 -25.34 -17.34 -1.29
CA GLN A 63 -25.01 -16.91 0.06
C GLN A 63 -23.50 -16.62 0.16
N LEU A 64 -23.16 -15.41 0.59
CA LEU A 64 -21.83 -14.98 0.96
C LEU A 64 -21.57 -15.31 2.43
N VAL A 65 -20.55 -16.14 2.64
CA VAL A 65 -20.00 -16.47 3.95
C VAL A 65 -18.67 -15.75 4.10
N VAL A 66 -18.56 -14.94 5.16
CA VAL A 66 -17.32 -14.24 5.51
C VAL A 66 -16.44 -15.13 6.37
N LEU A 67 -15.24 -15.41 5.89
CA LEU A 67 -14.30 -16.30 6.57
C LEU A 67 -13.48 -15.54 7.62
N PRO A 68 -13.27 -16.06 8.84
CA PRO A 68 -12.37 -15.47 9.83
C PRO A 68 -10.90 -15.62 9.42
N PHE A 69 -10.00 -14.82 10.00
CA PHE A 69 -8.57 -15.03 9.81
C PHE A 69 -8.05 -16.21 10.64
N THR A 70 -6.99 -16.84 10.14
CA THR A 70 -6.22 -17.88 10.82
C THR A 70 -4.92 -17.30 11.38
N SER A 71 -4.39 -17.92 12.44
CA SER A 71 -3.10 -17.53 13.01
C SER A 71 -1.95 -18.19 12.23
N ALA A 72 -1.00 -17.39 11.76
CA ALA A 72 0.28 -17.87 11.24
C ALA A 72 1.35 -17.91 12.34
N SER A 73 2.35 -18.78 12.16
CA SER A 73 3.53 -18.80 13.04
C SER A 73 4.54 -17.72 12.64
N GLU A 74 5.40 -17.26 13.55
CA GLU A 74 6.48 -16.31 13.25
C GLU A 74 7.33 -16.70 12.02
N PRO A 75 7.85 -17.94 11.89
CA PRO A 75 8.65 -18.31 10.71
C PRO A 75 7.83 -18.33 9.41
N GLU A 76 6.53 -18.60 9.50
CA GLU A 76 5.63 -18.54 8.35
C GLU A 76 5.40 -17.08 7.91
N MET A 77 5.23 -16.16 8.87
CA MET A 77 5.12 -14.72 8.61
C MET A 77 6.38 -14.17 7.91
N ASP A 78 7.57 -14.53 8.38
CA ASP A 78 8.83 -14.12 7.76
C ASP A 78 8.99 -14.72 6.35
N GLU A 79 8.60 -15.99 6.15
CA GLU A 79 8.60 -16.63 4.81
C GLU A 79 7.66 -15.90 3.84
N ILE A 80 6.48 -15.48 4.31
CA ILE A 80 5.50 -14.72 3.50
C ILE A 80 6.04 -13.34 3.15
N ILE A 81 6.68 -12.63 4.10
CA ILE A 81 7.31 -11.34 3.82
C ILE A 81 8.46 -11.50 2.83
N GLY A 82 9.29 -12.53 2.98
CA GLY A 82 10.34 -12.87 2.02
C GLY A 82 9.77 -13.18 0.64
N ALA A 83 8.65 -13.91 0.56
CA ALA A 83 7.96 -14.16 -0.70
C ALA A 83 7.42 -12.88 -1.33
N ALA A 84 6.86 -11.96 -0.53
CA ALA A 84 6.38 -10.67 -1.00
C ALA A 84 7.52 -9.78 -1.50
N ALA A 85 8.64 -9.74 -0.78
CA ALA A 85 9.86 -9.04 -1.16
C ALA A 85 10.58 -9.66 -2.36
N GLY A 86 10.42 -10.98 -2.58
CA GLY A 86 10.97 -11.70 -3.72
C GLY A 86 10.06 -11.74 -4.95
N GLY A 87 8.84 -11.20 -4.84
CA GLY A 87 7.88 -11.19 -5.94
C GLY A 87 7.26 -12.56 -6.25
N VAL A 88 7.26 -13.49 -5.29
CA VAL A 88 6.77 -14.87 -5.48
C VAL A 88 5.25 -14.91 -5.35
N THR A 89 4.54 -14.56 -6.42
CA THR A 89 3.08 -14.43 -6.46
C THR A 89 2.35 -15.70 -6.01
N SER A 90 2.77 -16.88 -6.48
CA SER A 90 2.11 -18.15 -6.14
C SER A 90 2.12 -18.44 -4.64
N LYS A 91 3.20 -18.07 -3.94
CA LYS A 91 3.33 -18.28 -2.50
C LYS A 91 2.47 -17.30 -1.70
N VAL A 92 2.42 -16.04 -2.13
CA VAL A 92 1.54 -15.03 -1.56
C VAL A 92 0.07 -15.44 -1.76
N GLU A 93 -0.28 -15.95 -2.93
CA GLU A 93 -1.64 -16.44 -3.19
C GLU A 93 -2.01 -17.64 -2.32
N GLU A 94 -1.12 -18.64 -2.18
CA GLU A 94 -1.31 -19.77 -1.27
C GLU A 94 -1.58 -19.30 0.18
N PHE A 95 -0.81 -18.31 0.64
CA PHE A 95 -0.97 -17.67 1.94
C PHE A 95 -2.35 -17.02 2.11
N LEU A 96 -2.79 -16.25 1.11
CA LEU A 96 -4.09 -15.57 1.14
C LEU A 96 -5.26 -16.56 1.13
N GLN A 97 -5.13 -17.67 0.41
CA GLN A 97 -6.11 -18.77 0.41
C GLN A 97 -6.23 -19.46 1.77
N LYS A 98 -5.16 -19.47 2.59
CA LYS A 98 -5.17 -19.97 3.99
C LYS A 98 -5.84 -18.98 4.97
N GLN A 99 -6.34 -17.85 4.49
CA GLN A 99 -7.02 -16.82 5.30
C GLN A 99 -6.12 -16.26 6.40
N ILE A 100 -4.82 -16.14 6.16
CA ILE A 100 -3.96 -15.44 7.10
C ILE A 100 -4.13 -13.92 6.86
N ASP A 101 -4.10 -13.14 7.93
CA ASP A 101 -4.30 -11.69 7.88
C ASP A 101 -3.19 -11.00 7.04
N PRO A 102 -3.48 -10.29 5.94
CA PRO A 102 -2.46 -9.61 5.13
C PRO A 102 -1.77 -8.44 5.84
N ASN A 103 -2.24 -8.03 7.03
CA ASN A 103 -1.74 -6.88 7.79
C ASN A 103 -0.81 -7.25 8.95
N PHE A 104 -0.40 -8.51 9.06
CA PHE A 104 0.60 -8.89 10.06
C PHE A 104 1.94 -8.15 9.79
N PHE A 105 2.75 -8.05 10.84
CA PHE A 105 4.11 -7.54 10.75
C PHE A 105 5.11 -8.68 10.99
N GLY A 106 6.24 -8.63 10.30
CA GLY A 106 7.36 -9.55 10.49
C GLY A 106 8.64 -8.96 9.92
N TYR A 107 9.71 -9.74 9.87
CA TYR A 107 11.01 -9.26 9.41
C TYR A 107 11.25 -9.64 7.95
N ASN A 108 11.72 -8.68 7.16
CA ASN A 108 12.26 -8.97 5.84
C ASN A 108 13.73 -9.46 5.93
N ASP A 109 14.31 -9.85 4.80
CA ASP A 109 15.71 -10.32 4.71
C ASP A 109 16.75 -9.27 5.17
N GLU A 110 16.36 -8.00 5.25
CA GLU A 110 17.19 -6.89 5.73
C GLU A 110 17.06 -6.66 7.24
N GLY A 111 16.22 -7.44 7.93
CA GLY A 111 15.93 -7.31 9.36
C GLY A 111 15.03 -6.12 9.70
N VAL A 112 14.32 -5.57 8.72
CA VAL A 112 13.38 -4.46 8.90
C VAL A 112 11.98 -5.01 9.19
N PHE A 113 11.30 -4.43 10.17
CA PHE A 113 9.96 -4.84 10.59
C PHE A 113 8.89 -4.18 9.71
N VAL A 114 8.23 -4.98 8.87
CA VAL A 114 7.34 -4.48 7.81
C VAL A 114 6.11 -5.36 7.63
N THR A 115 5.10 -4.84 6.94
CA THR A 115 3.98 -5.65 6.41
C THR A 115 4.37 -6.26 5.06
N PRO A 116 3.72 -7.35 4.62
CA PRO A 116 3.90 -7.91 3.29
C PRO A 116 3.72 -6.87 2.17
N LEU A 117 2.76 -5.94 2.33
CA LEU A 117 2.50 -4.90 1.33
C LEU A 117 3.66 -3.93 1.23
N VAL A 118 4.20 -3.46 2.36
CA VAL A 118 5.38 -2.58 2.36
C VAL A 118 6.57 -3.26 1.71
N ALA A 119 6.82 -4.55 2.01
CA ALA A 119 7.92 -5.31 1.42
C ALA A 119 7.80 -5.43 -0.12
N ALA A 120 6.59 -5.73 -0.62
CA ALA A 120 6.33 -5.77 -2.07
C ALA A 120 6.51 -4.39 -2.72
N CYS A 121 6.04 -3.33 -2.06
CA CYS A 121 6.18 -1.96 -2.55
C CYS A 121 7.62 -1.47 -2.55
N GLU A 122 8.44 -1.89 -1.58
CA GLU A 122 9.86 -1.57 -1.51
C GLU A 122 10.65 -2.15 -2.70
N LYS A 123 10.33 -3.38 -3.08
CA LYS A 123 11.03 -4.12 -4.15
C LYS A 123 10.37 -3.93 -5.53
N GLY A 124 9.22 -3.26 -5.60
CA GLY A 124 8.55 -2.90 -6.85
C GLY A 124 7.69 -4.02 -7.45
N HIS A 125 7.31 -5.02 -6.65
CA HIS A 125 6.53 -6.17 -7.11
C HIS A 125 5.05 -5.84 -7.23
N THR A 126 4.66 -5.32 -8.39
CA THR A 126 3.30 -4.82 -8.67
C THR A 126 2.23 -5.89 -8.50
N GLU A 127 2.43 -7.08 -9.07
CA GLU A 127 1.44 -8.17 -8.98
C GLU A 127 1.20 -8.63 -7.53
N VAL A 128 2.28 -8.72 -6.74
CA VAL A 128 2.16 -9.05 -5.30
C VAL A 128 1.42 -7.93 -4.55
N ALA A 129 1.76 -6.67 -4.80
CA ALA A 129 1.08 -5.54 -4.17
C ALA A 129 -0.42 -5.54 -4.52
N GLU A 130 -0.78 -5.86 -5.77
CA GLU A 130 -2.17 -6.01 -6.20
C GLU A 130 -2.90 -7.09 -5.41
N LEU A 131 -2.35 -8.31 -5.34
CA LEU A 131 -2.94 -9.43 -4.60
C LEU A 131 -3.18 -9.07 -3.13
N LEU A 132 -2.20 -8.41 -2.49
CA LEU A 132 -2.31 -7.99 -1.10
C LEU A 132 -3.40 -6.92 -0.92
N LEU A 133 -3.52 -5.94 -1.81
CA LEU A 133 -4.61 -4.96 -1.75
C LEU A 133 -5.99 -5.60 -1.99
N GLN A 134 -6.09 -6.56 -2.90
CA GLN A 134 -7.32 -7.35 -3.10
C GLN A 134 -7.65 -8.20 -1.86
N ALA A 135 -6.64 -8.59 -1.07
CA ALA A 135 -6.81 -9.23 0.23
C ALA A 135 -7.17 -8.28 1.37
N GLY A 136 -7.21 -6.97 1.12
CA GLY A 136 -7.53 -5.97 2.14
C GLY A 136 -6.31 -5.55 2.97
N ALA A 137 -5.12 -5.62 2.39
CA ALA A 137 -3.93 -5.04 3.00
C ALA A 137 -4.11 -3.52 3.21
N GLU A 138 -3.67 -3.05 4.36
CA GLU A 138 -3.73 -1.67 4.78
C GLU A 138 -2.69 -0.85 4.03
N LYS A 139 -3.18 -0.04 3.10
CA LYS A 139 -2.39 0.90 2.30
C LYS A 139 -1.73 2.05 3.09
N GLU A 140 -2.18 2.28 4.32
CA GLU A 140 -1.59 3.25 5.26
C GLU A 140 -0.78 2.57 6.37
N SER A 141 -0.60 1.24 6.31
CA SER A 141 0.27 0.55 7.26
C SER A 141 1.67 1.14 7.18
N CYS A 142 2.33 1.31 8.31
CA CYS A 142 3.66 1.89 8.35
C CYS A 142 4.52 1.17 9.37
N ASP A 143 5.84 1.16 9.15
CA ASP A 143 6.77 0.65 10.14
C ASP A 143 6.60 1.40 11.48
N THR A 144 6.35 0.62 12.54
CA THR A 144 6.13 1.06 13.92
C THR A 144 7.37 0.98 14.79
N GLY A 145 8.58 0.99 14.21
CA GLY A 145 9.85 0.88 14.94
C GLY A 145 9.92 1.70 16.25
N THR A 146 10.74 1.26 17.20
CA THR A 146 10.94 1.92 18.51
C THR A 146 11.82 3.17 18.38
N GLU A 147 11.51 4.29 19.06
CA GLU A 147 12.24 5.58 19.00
C GLU A 147 13.77 5.40 18.95
N SER A 148 14.34 5.66 17.78
CA SER A 148 15.75 5.46 17.53
C SER A 148 16.49 6.65 18.12
N GLU A 149 17.65 6.41 18.72
CA GLU A 149 18.56 7.47 19.13
C GLU A 149 18.90 8.42 17.97
N GLN A 150 18.78 7.95 16.72
CA GLN A 150 18.94 8.75 15.50
C GLN A 150 17.85 9.82 15.37
N CYS A 151 16.60 9.60 15.81
CA CYS A 151 15.57 10.64 15.84
C CYS A 151 15.95 11.81 16.77
N LYS A 152 16.62 11.52 17.89
CA LYS A 152 17.14 12.55 18.82
C LYS A 152 18.28 13.33 18.18
N ILE A 153 19.11 12.69 17.35
CA ILE A 153 20.17 13.34 16.59
C ILE A 153 19.57 14.28 15.54
N VAL A 154 18.60 13.80 14.75
CA VAL A 154 17.89 14.61 13.76
C VAL A 154 17.27 15.85 14.41
N SER A 155 16.55 15.67 15.53
CA SER A 155 15.95 16.79 16.27
C SER A 155 16.97 17.85 16.71
N LYS A 156 18.18 17.44 17.12
CA LYS A 156 19.26 18.38 17.47
C LYS A 156 19.80 19.10 16.25
N ILE A 157 20.00 18.39 15.14
CA ILE A 157 20.50 18.99 13.90
C ILE A 157 19.48 20.00 13.34
N SER A 158 18.18 19.72 13.41
CA SER A 158 17.11 20.63 13.00
C SER A 158 17.13 21.98 13.73
N GLN A 159 17.60 21.99 14.98
CA GLN A 159 17.71 23.20 15.82
C GLN A 159 18.96 24.04 15.53
N MET A 160 19.86 23.59 14.66
CA MET A 160 21.06 24.34 14.30
C MET A 160 20.68 25.64 13.57
N ALA A 161 21.36 26.74 13.92
CA ALA A 161 21.17 28.04 13.28
C ALA A 161 21.61 28.03 11.81
N ASP A 162 22.69 27.29 11.50
CA ASP A 162 23.16 27.12 10.13
C ASP A 162 22.37 26.00 9.44
N LYS A 163 21.31 26.39 8.73
CA LYS A 163 20.46 25.46 7.97
C LYS A 163 21.19 24.76 6.82
N LYS A 164 22.22 25.38 6.25
CA LYS A 164 23.00 24.79 5.16
C LYS A 164 23.93 23.68 5.69
N LEU A 165 24.50 23.88 6.88
CA LEU A 165 25.23 22.83 7.56
C LEU A 165 24.27 21.73 8.03
N ALA A 166 23.11 22.08 8.59
CA ALA A 166 22.10 21.13 9.02
C ALA A 166 21.63 20.22 7.87
N SER A 167 21.30 20.79 6.70
CA SER A 167 20.88 20.01 5.54
C SER A 167 21.98 19.06 5.06
N LYS A 168 23.23 19.51 5.04
CA LYS A 168 24.38 18.66 4.70
C LYS A 168 24.59 17.52 5.71
N MET A 169 24.36 17.78 7.00
CA MET A 169 24.49 16.76 8.05
C MET A 169 23.35 15.74 8.04
N LEU A 170 22.18 16.12 7.53
CA LEU A 170 20.99 15.27 7.42
C LEU A 170 20.93 14.47 6.11
N GLU A 171 21.91 14.61 5.21
CA GLU A 171 21.94 13.80 3.99
C GLU A 171 21.99 12.31 4.33
N GLY A 172 21.02 11.55 3.82
CA GLY A 172 20.90 10.11 4.09
C GLY A 172 20.20 9.76 5.39
N PHE A 173 19.67 10.74 6.15
CA PHE A 173 18.89 10.47 7.37
C PHE A 173 17.41 10.12 7.09
N ASP A 174 16.94 10.23 5.84
CA ASP A 174 15.57 9.88 5.42
C ASP A 174 15.23 8.41 5.71
N ASP A 175 16.24 7.53 5.71
CA ASP A 175 16.09 6.10 5.99
C ASP A 175 15.56 5.84 7.41
N PHE A 176 15.85 6.75 8.36
CA PHE A 176 15.49 6.59 9.78
C PHE A 176 14.10 7.13 10.15
N ALA A 177 13.41 7.78 9.21
CA ALA A 177 12.06 8.26 9.44
C ALA A 177 11.08 7.08 9.62
N ARG A 178 10.08 7.23 10.49
CA ARG A 178 8.98 6.26 10.63
C ARG A 178 7.70 6.77 10.01
N GLY A 179 6.66 5.96 10.00
CA GLY A 179 5.42 6.34 9.33
C GLY A 179 5.57 6.27 7.81
N LYS A 180 6.50 5.43 7.32
CA LYS A 180 6.68 5.18 5.89
C LYS A 180 5.55 4.26 5.42
N THR A 181 4.53 4.83 4.80
CA THR A 181 3.45 4.07 4.17
C THR A 181 3.93 3.38 2.89
N PRO A 182 3.22 2.34 2.39
CA PRO A 182 3.49 1.73 1.09
C PRO A 182 3.69 2.76 -0.03
N LEU A 183 2.87 3.82 -0.05
CA LEU A 183 2.93 4.85 -1.09
C LEU A 183 4.17 5.75 -0.91
N TRP A 184 4.56 6.06 0.33
CA TRP A 184 5.81 6.74 0.62
C TRP A 184 7.02 5.90 0.18
N VAL A 185 7.04 4.60 0.49
CA VAL A 185 8.13 3.68 0.14
C VAL A 185 8.26 3.52 -1.37
N ALA A 186 7.15 3.30 -2.08
CA ALA A 186 7.15 3.26 -3.54
C ALA A 186 7.66 4.57 -4.16
N SER A 187 7.35 5.72 -3.54
CA SER A 187 7.83 7.03 -3.96
C SER A 187 9.32 7.21 -3.75
N GLU A 188 9.87 6.73 -2.63
CA GLU A 188 11.31 6.77 -2.36
C GLU A 188 12.09 5.89 -3.32
N ARG A 189 11.60 4.68 -3.59
CA ARG A 189 12.27 3.68 -4.42
C ARG A 189 12.08 3.91 -5.92
N GLY A 190 11.11 4.75 -6.32
CA GLY A 190 10.88 5.11 -7.72
C GLY A 190 9.96 4.13 -8.48
N HIS A 191 9.16 3.34 -7.77
CA HIS A 191 8.33 2.28 -8.37
C HIS A 191 6.99 2.81 -8.87
N ALA A 192 6.99 3.43 -10.05
CA ALA A 192 5.83 4.14 -10.60
C ALA A 192 4.58 3.26 -10.79
N GLN A 193 4.74 1.99 -11.17
CA GLN A 193 3.61 1.08 -11.37
C GLN A 193 2.94 0.72 -10.04
N VAL A 194 3.72 0.45 -8.99
CA VAL A 194 3.20 0.23 -7.64
C VAL A 194 2.51 1.50 -7.12
N LEU A 195 3.10 2.68 -7.36
CA LEU A 195 2.50 3.95 -6.96
C LEU A 195 1.12 4.17 -7.60
N ARG A 196 0.97 3.91 -8.91
CA ARG A 196 -0.32 3.99 -9.61
C ARG A 196 -1.37 3.11 -8.93
N LEU A 197 -1.02 1.86 -8.67
CA LEU A 197 -1.89 0.88 -8.03
C LEU A 197 -2.32 1.33 -6.63
N LEU A 198 -1.41 1.88 -5.82
CA LEU A 198 -1.75 2.42 -4.50
C LEU A 198 -2.68 3.65 -4.57
N LEU A 199 -2.46 4.53 -5.54
CA LEU A 199 -3.34 5.69 -5.79
C LEU A 199 -4.74 5.27 -6.25
N GLU A 200 -4.83 4.26 -7.12
CA GLU A 200 -6.10 3.66 -7.55
C GLU A 200 -6.84 3.00 -6.38
N ALA A 201 -6.11 2.37 -5.46
CA ALA A 201 -6.62 1.88 -4.18
C ALA A 201 -6.93 3.00 -3.17
N ARG A 202 -6.83 4.27 -3.58
CA ARG A 202 -7.13 5.48 -2.79
C ARG A 202 -6.25 5.64 -1.55
N ALA A 203 -4.97 5.25 -1.63
CA ALA A 203 -4.02 5.57 -0.58
C ALA A 203 -3.91 7.10 -0.39
N ASP A 204 -3.64 7.53 0.84
CA ASP A 204 -3.44 8.94 1.16
C ASP A 204 -2.11 9.43 0.60
N LYS A 205 -2.20 10.07 -0.56
CA LYS A 205 -1.07 10.68 -1.29
C LYS A 205 -0.32 11.77 -0.50
N ASP A 206 -0.92 12.31 0.57
CA ASP A 206 -0.36 13.41 1.37
C ASP A 206 0.11 12.95 2.76
N CYS A 207 0.05 11.65 3.06
CA CYS A 207 0.45 11.10 4.35
C CYS A 207 1.95 11.38 4.63
N GLN A 208 2.24 12.05 5.75
CA GLN A 208 3.60 12.45 6.11
C GLN A 208 4.21 11.47 7.11
N ASN A 209 5.48 11.14 6.89
CA ASN A 209 6.27 10.37 7.84
C ASN A 209 6.56 11.20 9.12
N THR A 210 7.26 10.65 10.12
CA THR A 210 7.55 11.35 11.39
C THR A 210 8.41 12.60 11.24
N PHE A 211 9.09 12.76 10.11
CA PHE A 211 9.87 13.95 9.75
C PHE A 211 9.07 14.93 8.89
N GLY A 212 7.77 14.72 8.72
CA GLY A 212 6.92 15.57 7.89
C GLY A 212 7.12 15.35 6.39
N GLN A 213 7.89 14.34 5.96
CA GLN A 213 8.17 14.15 4.55
C GLN A 213 7.00 13.42 3.91
N SER A 214 6.36 14.06 2.93
CA SER A 214 5.30 13.45 2.11
C SER A 214 5.89 12.59 0.98
N PRO A 215 5.09 11.73 0.34
CA PRO A 215 5.46 11.00 -0.87
C PRO A 215 6.03 11.92 -1.97
N LEU A 216 5.39 13.08 -2.17
CA LEU A 216 5.83 14.06 -3.16
C LEU A 216 7.17 14.70 -2.76
N TRP A 217 7.39 14.96 -1.47
CA TRP A 217 8.66 15.46 -0.96
C TRP A 217 9.79 14.45 -1.22
N ILE A 218 9.60 13.17 -0.87
CA ILE A 218 10.66 12.16 -1.01
C ILE A 218 10.96 11.85 -2.48
N ALA A 219 9.93 11.78 -3.34
CA ALA A 219 10.12 11.64 -4.79
C ALA A 219 10.91 12.81 -5.37
N SER A 220 10.62 14.04 -4.90
CA SER A 220 11.32 15.25 -5.31
C SER A 220 12.76 15.27 -4.82
N SER A 221 13.04 14.79 -3.61
CA SER A 221 14.39 14.66 -3.05
C SER A 221 15.25 13.65 -3.83
N LYS A 222 14.68 12.48 -4.15
CA LYS A 222 15.37 11.39 -4.85
C LYS A 222 15.49 11.60 -6.36
N GLY A 223 14.74 12.54 -6.94
CA GLY A 223 14.82 12.87 -8.36
C GLY A 223 13.89 12.03 -9.26
N HIS A 224 12.85 11.41 -8.70
CA HIS A 224 11.95 10.52 -9.43
C HIS A 224 10.85 11.28 -10.16
N VAL A 225 11.15 11.72 -11.38
CA VAL A 225 10.25 12.55 -12.21
C VAL A 225 8.88 11.88 -12.44
N ASP A 226 8.86 10.59 -12.78
CA ASP A 226 7.61 9.89 -13.09
C ASP A 226 6.67 9.79 -11.87
N ILE A 227 7.24 9.60 -10.68
CA ILE A 227 6.51 9.60 -9.41
C ILE A 227 5.93 10.99 -9.13
N VAL A 228 6.72 12.05 -9.33
CA VAL A 228 6.25 13.44 -9.16
C VAL A 228 5.07 13.73 -10.08
N CYS A 229 5.18 13.37 -11.37
CA CYS A 229 4.08 13.53 -12.32
C CYS A 229 2.81 12.83 -11.84
N LEU A 230 2.93 11.57 -11.40
CA LEU A 230 1.81 10.78 -10.90
C LEU A 230 1.12 11.39 -9.68
N LEU A 231 1.91 11.84 -8.71
CA LEU A 231 1.37 12.47 -7.49
C LEU A 231 0.69 13.81 -7.81
N LEU A 232 1.23 14.60 -8.74
CA LEU A 232 0.60 15.83 -9.20
C LEU A 232 -0.70 15.58 -9.98
N GLU A 233 -0.73 14.56 -10.83
CA GLU A 233 -1.96 14.10 -11.51
C GLU A 233 -3.04 13.69 -10.50
N ALA A 234 -2.63 13.03 -9.40
CA ALA A 234 -3.49 12.67 -8.28
C ALA A 234 -3.85 13.87 -7.36
N ARG A 235 -3.35 15.07 -7.66
CA ARG A 235 -3.53 16.32 -6.91
C ARG A 235 -2.93 16.31 -5.49
N ALA A 236 -1.77 15.70 -5.31
CA ALA A 236 -1.03 15.78 -4.05
C ALA A 236 -0.68 17.25 -3.72
N ASP A 237 -0.63 17.58 -2.44
CA ASP A 237 -0.30 18.92 -1.97
C ASP A 237 1.20 19.18 -2.12
N LYS A 238 1.54 19.89 -3.20
CA LYS A 238 2.91 20.32 -3.55
C LYS A 238 3.55 21.29 -2.55
N ASN A 239 2.82 21.80 -1.57
CA ASN A 239 3.32 22.73 -0.56
C ASN A 239 3.55 22.08 0.81
N ARG A 240 3.32 20.77 0.96
CA ARG A 240 3.58 20.03 2.21
C ARG A 240 5.08 20.02 2.54
N ALA A 241 5.48 20.93 3.43
CA ALA A 241 6.84 21.00 3.92
C ALA A 241 7.14 19.92 4.97
N ASP A 242 8.38 19.47 5.02
CA ASP A 242 8.88 18.63 6.11
C ASP A 242 8.95 19.41 7.44
N THR A 243 9.06 18.70 8.56
CA THR A 243 9.13 19.31 9.90
C THR A 243 10.56 19.54 10.39
N VAL A 244 11.56 19.04 9.68
CA VAL A 244 12.98 19.02 10.08
C VAL A 244 13.69 20.31 9.68
N LEU A 245 13.55 20.70 8.41
CA LEU A 245 14.13 21.90 7.81
C LEU A 245 13.06 22.85 7.26
N GLY A 246 11.81 22.38 7.14
CA GLY A 246 10.73 23.18 6.55
C GLY A 246 10.84 23.29 5.04
N GLU A 247 11.47 22.32 4.38
CA GLU A 247 11.61 22.31 2.92
C GLU A 247 10.34 21.75 2.29
N THR A 248 9.82 22.45 1.29
CA THR A 248 8.76 21.95 0.43
C THR A 248 9.34 21.00 -0.63
N PRO A 249 8.52 20.19 -1.33
CA PRO A 249 8.96 19.42 -2.48
C PRO A 249 9.76 20.24 -3.51
N LEU A 250 9.36 21.49 -3.75
CA LEU A 250 10.10 22.40 -4.63
C LEU A 250 11.45 22.80 -4.02
N GLY A 251 11.48 23.13 -2.72
CA GLY A 251 12.70 23.50 -2.02
C GLY A 251 13.76 22.40 -2.07
N ILE A 252 13.38 21.16 -1.74
CA ILE A 252 14.31 20.03 -1.75
C ILE A 252 14.74 19.67 -3.19
N ALA A 253 13.84 19.74 -4.18
CA ALA A 253 14.20 19.52 -5.58
C ALA A 253 15.27 20.51 -6.06
N VAL A 254 15.14 21.80 -5.71
CA VAL A 254 16.13 22.83 -6.03
C VAL A 254 17.43 22.59 -5.28
N ALA A 255 17.37 22.27 -3.98
CA ALA A 255 18.55 22.00 -3.15
C ALA A 255 19.37 20.81 -3.67
N LYS A 256 18.71 19.78 -4.21
CA LYS A 256 19.33 18.60 -4.82
C LYS A 256 19.65 18.76 -6.30
N GLY A 257 19.28 19.87 -6.93
CA GLY A 257 19.59 20.17 -8.33
C GLY A 257 18.68 19.50 -9.37
N HIS A 258 17.52 18.99 -8.95
CA HIS A 258 16.54 18.32 -9.82
C HIS A 258 15.69 19.33 -10.61
N ALA A 259 16.32 20.00 -11.57
CA ALA A 259 15.74 21.12 -12.32
C ALA A 259 14.42 20.78 -13.04
N GLN A 260 14.28 19.56 -13.55
CA GLN A 260 13.05 19.11 -14.21
C GLN A 260 11.87 19.03 -13.22
N ILE A 261 12.10 18.48 -12.02
CA ILE A 261 11.09 18.40 -10.97
C ILE A 261 10.72 19.79 -10.46
N ALA A 262 11.72 20.65 -10.23
CA ALA A 262 11.47 22.03 -9.85
C ALA A 262 10.58 22.76 -10.88
N SER A 263 10.82 22.52 -12.16
CA SER A 263 9.99 23.08 -13.24
C SER A 263 8.56 22.53 -13.22
N LEU A 264 8.38 21.22 -12.99
CA LEU A 264 7.06 20.60 -12.86
C LEU A 264 6.26 21.18 -11.69
N LEU A 265 6.89 21.32 -10.52
CA LEU A 265 6.25 21.82 -9.30
C LEU A 265 5.90 23.32 -9.35
N LEU A 266 6.60 24.09 -10.18
CA LEU A 266 6.26 25.50 -10.46
C LEU A 266 5.04 25.63 -11.38
N LEU A 267 4.86 24.69 -12.31
CA LEU A 267 3.85 24.76 -13.37
C LEU A 267 2.53 24.05 -13.02
N GLY A 268 2.60 22.86 -12.42
CA GLY A 268 1.44 22.13 -11.89
C GLY A 268 1.22 22.51 -10.46
#